data_AF-B0C2F8-F1
#
_entry.id   AF-B0C2F8-F1
#
_cell.length_a   1.000
_cell.length_b   1.000
_cell.length_c   1.000
_cell.angle_alpha   90.00
_cell.angle_beta   90.00
_cell.angle_gamma   90.00
#
_symmetry.space_group_name_H-M   'P 1'
#
loop_
_entity.id
_entity.type
_entity.pdbx_description
1 polymer ?
#
loop_
_entity_poly.entity_id
_entity_poly.type
_entity_poly.pdbx_seq_one_letter_code
_entity_poly.pdbx_strand_id
1 'polypeptide(L)'
;MVSQTNEKALENCIENALVQGAGYEKGSPADFDREFAIDTEKFWRFLETTQPNELAKVQDQPNWQRLILERFHRKAKKDGVLAVLKKGISINDADFTLLYSLPYNDANPAIRENFERNIFSVTRQVHYSESDPGLSLDMVLFVNGIALATMELKNPWSGQTVYHAKKQYCQDRDPKETLGNSSTVFSRHH
;
A
#
# COMPACT_ATOMS: atom_id res chain seq x y z
N MET A 1 11.41 -8.44 28.20
CA MET A 1 10.20 -7.58 28.19
C MET A 1 10.44 -6.16 27.67
N VAL A 2 11.69 -5.66 27.52
CA VAL A 2 11.95 -4.29 27.03
C VAL A 2 11.73 -4.11 25.51
N SER A 3 11.86 -5.17 24.70
CA SER A 3 11.79 -5.08 23.23
C SER A 3 10.41 -4.68 22.70
N GLN A 4 9.35 -5.38 23.12
CA GLN A 4 7.98 -5.14 22.62
C GLN A 4 7.46 -3.74 22.96
N THR A 5 7.75 -3.24 24.17
CA THR A 5 7.35 -1.89 24.57
C THR A 5 8.05 -0.81 23.74
N ASN A 6 9.31 -1.05 23.33
CA ASN A 6 10.09 -0.11 22.53
C ASN A 6 9.70 -0.14 21.04
N GLU A 7 9.39 -1.32 20.49
CA GLU A 7 8.87 -1.47 19.12
C GLU A 7 7.52 -0.79 18.96
N LYS A 8 6.58 -1.04 19.88
CA LYS A 8 5.28 -0.36 19.88
C LYS A 8 5.41 1.16 20.02
N ALA A 9 6.35 1.63 20.83
CA ALA A 9 6.64 3.06 20.96
C ALA A 9 7.22 3.65 19.67
N LEU A 10 8.09 2.92 18.97
CA LEU A 10 8.64 3.33 17.68
C LEU A 10 7.58 3.36 16.58
N GLU A 11 6.75 2.33 16.47
CA GLU A 11 5.59 2.32 15.57
C GLU A 11 4.67 3.53 15.81
N ASN A 12 4.34 3.81 17.07
CA ASN A 12 3.53 4.97 17.45
C ASN A 12 4.20 6.28 17.00
N CYS A 13 5.52 6.40 17.19
CA CYS A 13 6.27 7.60 16.81
C CYS A 13 6.25 7.82 15.29
N ILE A 14 6.48 6.77 14.51
CA ILE A 14 6.47 6.82 13.04
C ILE A 14 5.06 7.11 12.52
N GLU A 15 4.04 6.39 13.01
CA GLU A 15 2.64 6.61 12.64
C GLU A 15 2.23 8.06 12.93
N ASN A 16 2.53 8.58 14.12
CA ASN A 16 2.22 9.96 14.47
C ASN A 16 2.96 10.97 13.58
N ALA A 17 4.24 10.75 13.28
CA ALA A 17 5.01 11.64 12.41
C ALA A 17 4.42 11.69 10.99
N LEU A 18 3.99 10.55 10.45
CA LEU A 18 3.36 10.48 9.12
C LEU A 18 1.98 11.14 9.12
N VAL A 19 1.14 10.81 10.11
CA VAL A 19 -0.24 11.28 10.16
C VAL A 19 -0.33 12.77 10.48
N GLN A 20 0.42 13.24 11.47
CA GLN A 20 0.36 14.64 11.91
C GLN A 20 1.33 15.55 11.16
N GLY A 21 2.45 15.01 10.66
CA GLY A 21 3.52 15.79 10.04
C GLY A 21 3.60 15.73 8.52
N ALA A 22 3.10 14.66 7.89
CA ALA A 22 3.23 14.42 6.45
C ALA A 22 1.89 14.26 5.71
N GLY A 23 0.76 14.43 6.41
CA GLY A 23 -0.58 14.38 5.80
C GLY A 23 -1.07 12.98 5.45
N TYR A 24 -0.48 11.93 6.03
CA TYR A 24 -0.96 10.57 5.84
C TYR A 24 -2.25 10.34 6.64
N GLU A 25 -3.13 9.48 6.15
CA GLU A 25 -4.22 8.93 6.92
C GLU A 25 -3.77 7.68 7.68
N LYS A 26 -4.34 7.51 8.87
CA LYS A 26 -4.25 6.25 9.59
C LYS A 26 -5.19 5.23 8.94
N GLY A 27 -4.65 4.09 8.51
CA GLY A 27 -5.41 2.96 8.00
C GLY A 27 -5.75 1.94 9.08
N SER A 28 -6.48 0.89 8.69
CA SER A 28 -6.90 -0.21 9.57
C SER A 28 -6.47 -1.55 8.97
N PRO A 29 -5.90 -2.48 9.76
CA PRO A 29 -5.57 -3.83 9.29
C PRO A 29 -6.79 -4.62 8.84
N ALA A 30 -7.98 -4.26 9.33
CA ALA A 30 -9.23 -4.92 8.96
C ALA A 30 -9.67 -4.60 7.52
N ASP A 31 -9.20 -3.48 6.97
CA ASP A 31 -9.55 -3.05 5.61
C ASP A 31 -8.57 -3.63 4.56
N PHE A 32 -7.54 -4.35 5.02
CA PHE A 32 -6.52 -4.93 4.16
C PHE A 32 -6.98 -6.28 3.56
N ASP A 33 -7.13 -6.29 2.24
CA ASP A 33 -7.35 -7.48 1.45
C ASP A 33 -6.02 -8.16 1.13
N ARG A 34 -5.85 -9.39 1.65
CA ARG A 34 -4.62 -10.19 1.50
C ARG A 34 -4.43 -10.74 0.09
N GLU A 35 -5.52 -11.11 -0.57
CA GLU A 35 -5.52 -11.68 -1.92
C GLU A 35 -4.91 -10.68 -2.90
N PHE A 36 -5.39 -9.43 -2.84
CA PHE A 36 -5.02 -8.36 -3.76
C PHE A 36 -3.98 -7.39 -3.21
N ALA A 37 -3.62 -7.52 -1.93
CA ALA A 37 -2.68 -6.66 -1.22
C ALA A 37 -3.08 -5.17 -1.25
N ILE A 38 -4.35 -4.89 -0.99
CA ILE A 38 -4.96 -3.56 -1.08
C ILE A 38 -5.63 -3.19 0.25
N ASP A 39 -5.47 -1.93 0.67
CA ASP A 39 -6.38 -1.31 1.63
C ASP A 39 -7.67 -0.91 0.90
N THR A 40 -8.71 -1.69 1.12
CA THR A 40 -9.95 -1.64 0.33
C THR A 40 -10.74 -0.36 0.59
N GLU A 41 -10.77 0.15 1.82
CA GLU A 41 -11.46 1.41 2.14
C GLU A 41 -10.84 2.56 1.35
N LYS A 42 -9.50 2.69 1.39
CA LYS A 42 -8.80 3.78 0.70
C LYS A 42 -8.90 3.64 -0.82
N PHE A 43 -8.82 2.42 -1.35
CA PHE A 43 -8.91 2.15 -2.78
C PHE A 43 -10.27 2.52 -3.35
N TRP A 44 -11.36 2.04 -2.74
CA TRP A 44 -12.71 2.34 -3.21
C TRP A 44 -13.07 3.80 -3.03
N ARG A 45 -12.74 4.38 -1.87
CA ARG A 45 -12.98 5.81 -1.63
C ARG A 45 -12.26 6.69 -2.65
N PHE A 46 -11.03 6.36 -3.02
CA PHE A 46 -10.31 7.06 -4.07
C PHE A 46 -11.03 6.99 -5.42
N LEU A 47 -11.41 5.79 -5.88
CA LEU A 47 -12.08 5.62 -7.17
C LEU A 47 -13.47 6.28 -7.20
N GLU A 48 -14.24 6.16 -6.12
CA GLU A 48 -15.58 6.73 -5.99
C GLU A 48 -15.56 8.27 -6.00
N THR A 49 -14.57 8.87 -5.34
CA THR A 49 -14.46 10.33 -5.24
C THR A 49 -13.80 10.98 -6.45
N THR A 50 -13.00 10.25 -7.22
CA THR A 50 -12.26 10.80 -8.37
C THR A 50 -12.84 10.39 -9.72
N GLN A 51 -13.40 9.19 -9.83
CA GLN A 51 -13.73 8.55 -11.11
C GLN A 51 -15.12 7.86 -11.11
N PRO A 52 -16.20 8.50 -10.59
CA PRO A 52 -17.52 7.87 -10.52
C PRO A 52 -18.09 7.51 -11.90
N ASN A 53 -17.76 8.29 -12.94
CA ASN A 53 -18.22 8.01 -14.31
C ASN A 53 -17.57 6.74 -14.90
N GLU A 54 -16.30 6.48 -14.56
CA GLU A 54 -15.60 5.27 -15.01
C GLU A 54 -16.08 4.04 -14.24
N LEU A 55 -16.39 4.19 -12.94
CA LEU A 55 -17.03 3.13 -12.16
C LEU A 55 -18.40 2.74 -12.73
N ALA A 56 -19.21 3.71 -13.13
CA ALA A 56 -20.54 3.46 -13.68
C ALA A 56 -20.52 2.56 -14.92
N LYS A 57 -19.44 2.57 -15.71
CA LYS A 57 -19.27 1.73 -16.91
C LYS A 57 -19.07 0.24 -16.62
N VAL A 58 -18.70 -0.13 -15.38
CA VAL A 58 -18.44 -1.52 -14.99
C VAL A 58 -19.40 -2.04 -13.93
N GLN A 59 -20.13 -1.15 -13.25
CA GLN A 59 -21.01 -1.49 -12.12
C GLN A 59 -22.22 -2.37 -12.49
N ASP A 60 -22.59 -2.42 -13.76
CA ASP A 60 -23.64 -3.30 -14.29
C ASP A 60 -23.22 -4.78 -14.33
N GLN A 61 -21.91 -5.05 -14.26
CA GLN A 61 -21.37 -6.40 -14.26
C GLN A 61 -21.48 -7.04 -12.86
N PRO A 62 -21.86 -8.33 -12.78
CA PRO A 62 -21.76 -9.08 -11.53
C PRO A 62 -20.33 -9.07 -10.99
N ASN A 63 -20.16 -8.85 -9.69
CA ASN A 63 -18.84 -8.83 -9.03
C ASN A 63 -17.84 -7.81 -9.63
N TRP A 64 -18.32 -6.68 -10.15
CA TRP A 64 -17.48 -5.64 -10.77
C TRP A 64 -16.29 -5.19 -9.90
N GLN A 65 -16.46 -5.15 -8.57
CA GLN A 65 -15.37 -4.81 -7.65
C GLN A 65 -14.22 -5.82 -7.75
N ARG A 66 -14.54 -7.12 -7.74
CA ARG A 66 -13.55 -8.18 -7.91
C ARG A 66 -12.90 -8.12 -9.29
N LEU A 67 -13.66 -7.81 -10.34
CA LEU A 67 -13.11 -7.63 -11.69
C LEU A 67 -12.02 -6.54 -11.74
N ILE A 68 -12.24 -5.41 -11.07
CA ILE A 68 -11.25 -4.33 -10.94
C ILE A 68 -10.01 -4.82 -10.19
N LEU A 69 -10.19 -5.45 -9.02
CA LEU A 69 -9.08 -5.94 -8.20
C LEU A 69 -8.25 -7.01 -8.92
N GLU A 70 -8.88 -7.97 -9.60
CA GLU A 70 -8.21 -8.98 -10.41
C GLU A 70 -7.49 -8.37 -11.63
N ARG A 71 -8.04 -7.31 -12.23
CA ARG A 71 -7.38 -6.59 -13.31
C ARG A 71 -6.14 -5.87 -12.81
N PHE A 72 -6.25 -5.15 -11.69
CA PHE A 72 -5.13 -4.52 -11.01
C PHE A 72 -4.04 -5.55 -10.68
N HIS A 73 -4.40 -6.61 -9.96
CA HIS A 73 -3.46 -7.62 -9.49
C HIS A 73 -2.70 -8.28 -10.64
N ARG A 74 -3.40 -8.69 -11.71
CA ARG A 74 -2.75 -9.25 -12.91
C ARG A 74 -1.77 -8.28 -13.54
N LYS A 75 -2.13 -6.98 -13.63
CA LYS A 75 -1.25 -5.97 -14.23
C LYS A 75 -0.06 -5.66 -13.32
N ALA A 76 -0.27 -5.58 -12.01
CA ALA A 76 0.79 -5.33 -11.03
C ALA A 76 1.81 -6.47 -11.02
N LYS A 77 1.34 -7.73 -11.11
CA LYS A 77 2.20 -8.91 -11.21
C LYS A 77 3.04 -8.93 -12.49
N LYS A 78 2.48 -8.45 -13.61
CA LYS A 78 3.15 -8.43 -14.92
C LYS A 78 4.11 -7.25 -15.08
N ASP A 79 3.65 -6.04 -14.77
CA ASP A 79 4.31 -4.78 -15.13
C ASP A 79 5.00 -4.12 -13.91
N GLY A 80 4.69 -4.58 -12.69
CA GLY A 80 5.12 -3.96 -11.43
C GLY A 80 4.17 -2.85 -10.95
N VAL A 81 4.01 -2.72 -9.63
CA VAL A 81 3.07 -1.77 -8.99
C VAL A 81 3.30 -0.32 -9.44
N LEU A 82 4.56 0.13 -9.49
CA LEU A 82 4.88 1.50 -9.91
C LEU A 82 4.48 1.79 -11.36
N ALA A 83 4.61 0.81 -12.26
CA ALA A 83 4.19 0.97 -13.65
C ALA A 83 2.66 1.04 -13.76
N VAL A 84 1.95 0.27 -12.94
CA VAL A 84 0.48 0.29 -12.86
C VAL A 84 -0.05 1.60 -12.27
N LEU A 85 0.57 2.11 -11.20
CA LEU A 85 0.22 3.42 -10.65
C LEU A 85 0.35 4.54 -11.70
N LYS A 86 1.44 4.53 -12.49
CA LYS A 86 1.68 5.54 -13.52
C LYS A 86 0.75 5.45 -14.73
N LYS A 87 0.33 4.23 -15.10
CA LYS A 87 -0.44 3.98 -16.34
C LYS A 87 -1.93 3.76 -16.10
N GLY A 88 -2.33 3.43 -14.88
CA GLY A 88 -3.68 2.97 -14.58
C GLY A 88 -3.98 1.55 -15.06
N ILE A 89 -5.27 1.21 -15.05
CA ILE A 89 -5.83 -0.03 -15.57
C ILE A 89 -7.03 0.28 -16.46
N SER A 90 -7.25 -0.56 -17.47
CA SER A 90 -8.42 -0.47 -18.35
C SER A 90 -9.21 -1.78 -18.32
N ILE A 91 -10.53 -1.67 -18.29
CA ILE A 91 -11.51 -2.76 -18.31
C ILE A 91 -12.59 -2.37 -19.32
N ASN A 92 -12.65 -3.05 -20.46
CA ASN A 92 -13.51 -2.68 -21.59
C ASN A 92 -13.29 -1.20 -21.99
N ASP A 93 -14.31 -0.36 -21.85
CA ASP A 93 -14.34 1.08 -22.12
C ASP A 93 -14.14 1.96 -20.87
N ALA A 94 -13.86 1.34 -19.72
CA ALA A 94 -13.53 2.02 -18.48
C ALA A 94 -12.02 2.11 -18.26
N ASP A 95 -11.53 3.31 -17.96
CA ASP A 95 -10.14 3.61 -17.70
C ASP A 95 -9.96 4.20 -16.30
N PHE A 96 -9.22 3.50 -15.44
CA PHE A 96 -8.96 3.91 -14.06
C PHE A 96 -7.52 4.40 -13.91
N THR A 97 -7.38 5.69 -13.65
CA THR A 97 -6.16 6.31 -13.11
C THR A 97 -6.00 5.90 -11.65
N LEU A 98 -4.81 5.43 -11.26
CA LEU A 98 -4.55 4.95 -9.90
C LEU A 98 -3.63 5.87 -9.10
N LEU A 99 -3.05 6.88 -9.75
CA LEU A 99 -2.25 7.93 -9.12
C LEU A 99 -2.31 9.19 -9.98
N TYR A 100 -2.83 10.27 -9.43
CA TYR A 100 -2.71 11.58 -10.07
C TYR A 100 -1.34 12.16 -9.77
N SER A 101 -0.62 12.65 -10.78
CA SER A 101 0.69 13.27 -10.60
C SER A 101 0.56 14.76 -10.34
N LEU A 102 1.54 15.33 -9.63
CA LEU A 102 1.62 16.77 -9.44
C LEU A 102 1.67 17.44 -10.82
N PRO A 103 0.83 18.46 -11.10
CA PRO A 103 0.85 19.13 -12.39
C PRO A 103 2.20 19.83 -12.61
N TYR A 104 2.67 19.84 -13.85
CA TYR A 104 3.89 20.55 -14.23
C TYR A 104 3.75 22.08 -14.14
N ASN A 105 2.52 22.58 -14.23
CA ASN A 105 2.18 24.00 -14.10
C ASN A 105 0.73 24.17 -13.57
N ASP A 106 0.39 25.36 -13.10
CA ASP A 106 -0.96 25.67 -12.59
C ASP A 106 -2.02 25.88 -13.70
N ALA A 107 -1.76 25.40 -14.93
CA ALA A 107 -2.63 25.68 -16.07
C ALA A 107 -3.96 24.92 -16.04
N ASN A 108 -4.04 23.81 -15.29
CA ASN A 108 -5.25 22.99 -15.19
C ASN A 108 -5.64 22.74 -13.71
N PRO A 109 -6.58 23.53 -13.17
CA PRO A 109 -7.07 23.36 -11.79
C PRO A 109 -7.59 21.96 -11.48
N ALA A 110 -8.20 21.28 -12.47
CA ALA A 110 -8.73 19.93 -12.27
C ALA A 110 -7.63 18.88 -12.05
N ILE A 111 -6.45 19.04 -12.66
CA ILE A 111 -5.31 18.14 -12.42
C ILE A 111 -4.81 18.31 -10.99
N ARG A 112 -4.74 19.56 -10.52
CA ARG A 112 -4.34 19.87 -9.15
C ARG A 112 -5.34 19.32 -8.13
N GLU A 113 -6.63 19.52 -8.37
CA GLU A 113 -7.68 18.99 -7.49
C GLU A 113 -7.63 17.45 -7.41
N ASN A 114 -7.44 16.76 -8.55
CA ASN A 114 -7.28 15.31 -8.56
C ASN A 114 -6.00 14.85 -7.86
N PHE A 115 -4.89 15.60 -7.99
CA PHE A 115 -3.67 15.33 -7.24
C PHE A 115 -3.89 15.44 -5.73
N GLU A 116 -4.60 16.48 -5.28
CA GLU A 116 -4.93 16.70 -3.87
C GLU A 116 -5.91 15.65 -3.31
N ARG A 117 -6.64 14.95 -4.18
CA ARG A 117 -7.49 13.80 -3.82
C ARG A 117 -6.74 12.47 -3.71
N ASN A 118 -5.43 12.41 -4.00
CA ASN A 118 -4.65 11.22 -3.68
C ASN A 118 -4.63 11.02 -2.16
N ILE A 119 -4.81 9.79 -1.73
CA ILE A 119 -4.83 9.39 -0.32
C ILE A 119 -3.53 8.66 -0.01
N PHE A 120 -2.69 9.25 0.82
CA PHE A 120 -1.54 8.57 1.39
C PHE A 120 -1.94 8.00 2.75
N SER A 121 -1.70 6.72 3.00
CA SER A 121 -2.04 6.11 4.29
C SER A 121 -0.97 5.20 4.83
N VAL A 122 -1.01 5.00 6.14
CA VAL A 122 -0.14 4.08 6.86
C VAL A 122 -0.97 3.15 7.73
N THR A 123 -0.72 1.85 7.61
CA THR A 123 -1.41 0.82 8.40
C THR A 123 -0.36 0.00 9.13
N ARG A 124 -0.56 -0.21 10.43
CA ARG A 124 0.33 -1.00 11.29
C ARG A 124 -0.11 -2.46 11.34
N GLN A 125 0.78 -3.39 11.63
CA GLN A 125 0.44 -4.77 11.95
C GLN A 125 -0.43 -5.43 10.86
N VAL A 126 0.02 -5.32 9.60
CA VAL A 126 -0.70 -5.83 8.43
C VAL A 126 -0.41 -7.32 8.27
N HIS A 127 -1.43 -8.15 8.50
CA HIS A 127 -1.36 -9.60 8.28
C HIS A 127 -1.51 -9.89 6.79
N TYR A 128 -0.44 -10.37 6.15
CA TYR A 128 -0.39 -10.47 4.69
C TYR A 128 -0.56 -11.89 4.13
N SER A 129 -0.20 -12.93 4.89
CA SER A 129 -0.27 -14.29 4.35
C SER A 129 -1.66 -14.89 4.53
N GLU A 130 -2.17 -15.53 3.48
CA GLU A 130 -3.36 -16.37 3.56
C GLU A 130 -3.07 -17.71 4.22
N SER A 131 -1.86 -18.24 4.01
CA SER A 131 -1.45 -19.57 4.47
C SER A 131 -0.96 -19.58 5.92
N ASP A 132 -0.39 -18.47 6.39
CA ASP A 132 0.03 -18.28 7.78
C ASP A 132 -0.48 -16.94 8.33
N PRO A 133 -1.69 -16.93 8.94
CA PRO A 133 -2.28 -15.72 9.50
C PRO A 133 -1.44 -15.06 10.61
N GLY A 134 -0.45 -15.75 11.18
CA GLY A 134 0.46 -15.20 12.18
C GLY A 134 1.49 -14.22 11.59
N LEU A 135 1.75 -14.29 10.28
CA LEU A 135 2.70 -13.40 9.62
C LEU A 135 2.10 -11.99 9.45
N SER A 136 2.78 -11.02 10.05
CA SER A 136 2.41 -9.61 10.00
C SER A 136 3.61 -8.74 9.67
N LEU A 137 3.33 -7.61 9.03
CA LEU A 137 4.28 -6.52 8.79
C LEU A 137 4.01 -5.42 9.81
N ASP A 138 5.06 -4.88 10.42
CA ASP A 138 4.90 -3.85 11.46
C ASP A 138 4.18 -2.62 10.91
N MET A 139 4.53 -2.17 9.69
CA MET A 139 3.83 -1.08 9.01
C MET A 139 3.88 -1.22 7.49
N VAL A 140 2.83 -0.74 6.81
CA VAL A 140 2.73 -0.65 5.36
C VAL A 140 2.27 0.76 4.98
N LEU A 141 2.96 1.34 3.99
CA LEU A 141 2.62 2.63 3.39
C LEU A 141 1.85 2.38 2.10
N PHE A 142 0.73 3.07 1.94
CA PHE A 142 -0.14 2.98 0.78
C PHE A 142 -0.30 4.33 0.09
N VAL A 143 -0.58 4.28 -1.21
CA VAL A 143 -1.17 5.39 -1.95
C VAL A 143 -2.45 4.90 -2.61
N ASN A 144 -3.56 5.60 -2.41
CA ASN A 144 -4.88 5.24 -2.94
C ASN A 144 -5.25 3.77 -2.65
N GLY A 145 -4.89 3.28 -1.46
CA GLY A 145 -5.08 1.89 -1.04
C GLY A 145 -4.13 0.85 -1.66
N ILE A 146 -3.20 1.26 -2.52
CA ILE A 146 -2.19 0.38 -3.14
C ILE A 146 -0.90 0.41 -2.32
N ALA A 147 -0.42 -0.76 -1.89
CA ALA A 147 0.79 -0.87 -1.08
C ALA A 147 2.03 -0.43 -1.88
N LEU A 148 2.80 0.51 -1.33
CA LEU A 148 4.03 1.04 -1.92
C LEU A 148 5.29 0.50 -1.24
N ALA A 149 5.27 0.45 0.09
CA ALA A 149 6.43 0.07 0.87
C ALA A 149 6.01 -0.58 2.18
N THR A 150 6.81 -1.54 2.64
CA THR A 150 6.67 -2.15 3.95
C THR A 150 7.83 -1.71 4.84
N MET A 151 7.57 -1.60 6.15
CA MET A 151 8.58 -1.31 7.17
C MET A 151 8.54 -2.40 8.23
N GLU A 152 9.67 -3.07 8.43
CA GLU A 152 9.90 -3.96 9.59
C GLU A 152 10.77 -3.20 10.60
N LEU A 153 10.26 -3.06 11.82
CA LEU A 153 10.89 -2.33 12.91
C LEU A 153 11.53 -3.34 13.88
N LYS A 154 12.82 -3.61 13.71
CA LYS A 154 13.58 -4.46 14.65
C LYS A 154 14.41 -3.61 15.61
N ASN A 155 14.43 -3.99 16.90
CA ASN A 155 15.33 -3.39 17.87
C ASN A 155 16.81 -3.78 17.60
N PRO A 156 17.74 -2.83 17.43
CA PRO A 156 19.16 -3.11 17.16
C PRO A 156 19.91 -3.82 18.30
N TRP A 157 19.38 -3.81 19.53
CA TRP A 157 20.08 -4.34 20.70
C TRP A 157 20.26 -5.87 20.73
N SER A 158 19.69 -6.60 19.77
CA SER A 158 19.89 -8.06 19.62
C SER A 158 21.18 -8.44 18.84
N GLY A 159 21.96 -7.46 18.36
CA GLY A 159 23.37 -7.65 17.99
C GLY A 159 23.69 -8.60 16.81
N GLN A 160 22.71 -9.18 16.11
CA GLN A 160 22.99 -10.12 15.00
C GLN A 160 22.23 -9.89 13.68
N THR A 161 21.26 -8.97 13.60
CA THR A 161 20.11 -9.20 12.71
C THR A 161 19.96 -8.31 11.48
N VAL A 162 20.92 -7.47 11.07
CA VAL A 162 20.78 -6.74 9.79
C VAL A 162 21.11 -7.62 8.58
N TYR A 163 22.20 -8.40 8.65
CA TYR A 163 22.60 -9.29 7.55
C TYR A 163 21.76 -10.57 7.49
N HIS A 164 21.38 -11.11 8.66
CA HIS A 164 20.49 -12.26 8.77
C HIS A 164 19.05 -11.94 8.38
N ALA A 165 18.51 -10.75 8.70
CA ALA A 165 17.17 -10.37 8.25
C ALA A 165 17.09 -10.23 6.72
N LYS A 166 18.09 -9.65 6.06
CA LYS A 166 18.15 -9.65 4.58
C LYS A 166 18.22 -11.06 4.00
N LYS A 167 19.01 -11.95 4.61
CA LYS A 167 19.20 -13.32 4.13
C LYS A 167 17.94 -14.17 4.31
N GLN A 168 17.29 -14.05 5.46
CA GLN A 168 16.02 -14.70 5.76
C GLN A 168 14.88 -14.12 4.91
N TYR A 169 14.86 -12.80 4.68
CA TYR A 169 13.89 -12.14 3.79
C TYR A 169 13.99 -12.61 2.33
N CYS A 170 15.20 -12.80 1.80
CA CYS A 170 15.41 -13.32 0.45
C CYS A 170 15.15 -14.83 0.33
N GLN A 171 15.15 -15.58 1.44
CA GLN A 171 15.08 -17.06 1.45
C GLN A 171 13.72 -17.61 1.89
N ASP A 172 13.00 -16.92 2.79
CA ASP A 172 11.76 -17.43 3.41
C ASP A 172 10.48 -16.86 2.78
N ARG A 173 10.57 -15.84 1.89
CA ARG A 173 9.39 -15.36 1.15
C ARG A 173 9.07 -16.30 0.00
N ASP A 174 7.86 -16.88 0.02
CA ASP A 174 7.32 -17.55 -1.16
C ASP A 174 7.10 -16.48 -2.25
N PRO A 175 7.72 -16.62 -3.45
CA PRO A 175 7.51 -15.70 -4.57
C PRO A 175 6.05 -15.63 -5.06
N LYS A 176 5.15 -16.46 -4.53
CA LYS A 176 3.69 -16.37 -4.74
C LYS A 176 3.01 -15.28 -3.92
N GLU A 177 3.62 -14.76 -2.85
CA GLU A 177 3.05 -13.71 -2.00
C GLU A 177 3.04 -12.34 -2.72
N THR A 178 1.88 -11.67 -2.76
CA THR A 178 1.62 -10.50 -3.61
C THR A 178 2.44 -9.24 -3.23
N LEU A 179 2.82 -9.08 -1.96
CA LEU A 179 3.49 -7.88 -1.41
C LEU A 179 5.01 -7.81 -1.68
N GLY A 180 5.47 -8.29 -2.83
CA GLY A 180 6.85 -8.77 -3.03
C GLY A 180 8.00 -7.77 -3.30
N ASN A 181 7.78 -6.63 -3.98
CA ASN A 181 8.88 -6.03 -4.77
C ASN A 181 9.45 -4.66 -4.35
N SER A 182 9.07 -4.07 -3.21
CA SER A 182 9.66 -2.80 -2.74
C SER A 182 9.60 -2.68 -1.22
N SER A 183 10.65 -3.13 -0.53
CA SER A 183 10.75 -3.06 0.94
C SER A 183 11.93 -2.17 1.34
N THR A 184 11.67 -1.19 2.21
CA THR A 184 12.72 -0.33 2.78
C THR A 184 12.87 -0.67 4.26
N VAL A 185 13.99 -1.29 4.63
CA VAL A 185 14.34 -1.55 6.03
C VAL A 185 14.96 -0.28 6.61
N PHE A 186 14.26 0.40 7.51
CA PHE A 186 14.81 1.53 8.25
C PHE A 186 15.51 1.02 9.52
N SER A 187 16.85 1.03 9.49
CA SER A 187 17.69 0.79 10.68
C SER A 187 18.15 2.13 11.25
N ARG A 188 18.00 2.35 12.57
CA ARG A 188 18.68 3.46 13.24
C ARG A 188 20.20 3.24 13.14
N HIS A 189 20.90 4.17 12.52
CA HIS A 189 22.32 4.38 12.76
C HIS A 189 22.42 5.58 13.70
N HIS A 190 22.97 5.36 14.89
CA HIS A 190 23.57 6.41 15.69
C HIS A 190 25.03 6.51 15.31
#